data_AF-A0A2D5DYX3-F1
#
_entry.id   AF-A0A2D5DYX3-F1
#
_cell.length_a   1.000
_cell.length_b   1.000
_cell.length_c   1.000
_cell.angle_alpha   90.00
_cell.angle_beta   90.00
_cell.angle_gamma   90.00
#
_symmetry.space_group_name_H-M   'P 1'
#
loop_
_entity.id
_entity.type
_entity.pdbx_description
1 polymer ?
#
loop_
_entity_poly.entity_id
_entity_poly.type
_entity_poly.pdbx_seq_one_letter_code
_entity_poly.pdbx_strand_id
1 'polypeptide(L)' 'MSSFDLHQRLLDKEATLAVIGLGYVGLPIALAFARHIRVIGFDIHAGRVAQMKQGIDPSEELEAEA' A
#
# COMPACT_ATOMS: atom_id res chain seq x y z
N MET A 1 5.80 8.53 -24.80
CA MET A 1 5.12 8.56 -23.49
C MET A 1 5.98 9.39 -22.56
N SER A 2 5.59 10.62 -22.26
CA SER A 2 6.36 11.47 -21.33
C SER A 2 6.04 11.02 -19.90
N SER A 3 7.04 11.11 -19.01
CA SER A 3 6.92 10.73 -17.59
C SER A 3 5.83 11.51 -16.82
N PHE A 4 5.30 12.60 -17.41
CA PHE A 4 4.17 13.37 -16.88
C PHE A 4 2.83 12.61 -16.92
N ASP A 5 2.70 11.61 -17.80
CA ASP A 5 1.45 10.84 -17.95
C ASP A 5 1.15 9.98 -16.72
N LEU A 6 2.16 9.27 -16.18
CA LEU A 6 1.92 8.29 -15.11
C LEU A 6 1.55 8.96 -13.79
N HIS A 7 2.25 10.03 -13.42
CA HIS A 7 1.96 10.76 -12.19
C HIS A 7 0.51 11.28 -12.18
N GLN A 8 0.09 11.91 -13.29
CA GLN A 8 -1.26 12.42 -13.43
C GLN A 8 -2.29 11.28 -13.38
N ARG A 9 -2.04 10.18 -14.10
CA ARG A 9 -2.92 9.00 -14.08
C ARG A 9 -3.02 8.32 -12.70
N LEU A 10 -1.98 8.39 -11.87
CA LEU A 10 -2.03 7.93 -10.48
C LEU A 10 -2.93 8.85 -9.63
N LEU A 11 -2.77 10.17 -9.77
CA LEU A 11 -3.60 11.16 -9.08
C LEU A 11 -5.08 11.10 -9.51
N ASP A 12 -5.33 10.92 -10.80
CA ASP A 12 -6.66 10.74 -11.39
C ASP A 12 -7.23 9.34 -11.11
N LYS A 13 -6.47 8.48 -10.42
CA LYS A 13 -6.85 7.13 -10.02
C LYS A 13 -7.15 6.20 -11.22
N GLU A 14 -6.64 6.51 -12.39
CA GLU A 14 -6.71 5.65 -13.58
C GLU A 14 -5.63 4.57 -13.57
N ALA A 15 -4.48 4.88 -13.00
CA ALA A 15 -3.43 3.92 -12.67
C ALA A 15 -3.55 3.44 -11.21
N THR A 16 -2.90 2.32 -10.90
CA THR A 16 -2.87 1.73 -9.55
C THR A 16 -1.42 1.40 -9.20
N LEU A 17 -1.00 1.79 -8.00
CA LEU A 17 0.29 1.39 -7.45
C LEU A 17 0.16 0.03 -6.78
N ALA A 18 0.97 -0.95 -7.18
CA ALA A 18 1.07 -2.23 -6.48
C ALA A 18 2.30 -2.21 -5.55
N VAL A 19 2.10 -2.58 -4.29
CA VAL A 19 3.19 -2.77 -3.32
C VAL A 19 3.32 -4.26 -3.02
N ILE A 20 4.47 -4.84 -3.38
CA ILE A 20 4.76 -6.27 -3.21
C ILE A 20 5.65 -6.45 -1.97
N GLY A 21 5.14 -7.20 -0.99
CA GLY A 21 5.70 -7.34 0.35
C GLY A 21 5.12 -6.28 1.27
N LEU A 22 4.42 -6.71 2.32
CA LEU A 22 3.77 -5.86 3.32
C LEU A 22 4.39 -6.09 4.72
N GLY A 23 5.71 -6.19 4.75
CA GLY A 23 6.47 -6.14 6.00
C GLY A 23 6.69 -4.70 6.47
N TYR A 24 7.66 -4.52 7.36
CA TYR A 24 7.99 -3.24 8.00
C TYR A 24 8.08 -2.05 7.05
N VAL A 25 8.68 -2.21 5.87
CA VAL A 25 8.84 -1.09 4.92
C VAL A 25 7.62 -0.96 3.99
N GLY A 26 7.14 -2.09 3.49
CA GLY A 26 6.12 -2.09 2.44
C GLY A 26 4.73 -1.66 2.94
N LEU A 27 4.34 -2.07 4.15
CA LEU A 27 3.04 -1.72 4.71
C LEU A 27 2.89 -0.19 4.95
N PRO A 28 3.80 0.51 5.65
CA PRO A 28 3.68 1.96 5.82
C PRO A 28 3.76 2.72 4.49
N ILE A 29 4.55 2.26 3.51
CA ILE A 29 4.56 2.83 2.16
C ILE A 29 3.18 2.68 1.50
N ALA A 30 2.60 1.48 1.55
CA ALA A 30 1.29 1.22 0.97
C ALA A 30 0.20 2.11 1.60
N LEU A 31 0.20 2.23 2.93
CA LEU A 31 -0.73 3.11 3.66
C LEU A 31 -0.53 4.58 3.32
N ALA A 32 0.72 5.04 3.25
CA ALA A 32 1.04 6.42 2.92
C ALA A 32 0.52 6.83 1.54
N PHE A 33 0.68 5.97 0.54
CA PHE A 33 0.15 6.22 -0.80
C PHE A 33 -1.36 6.00 -0.90
N ALA A 34 -1.94 5.06 -0.14
CA ALA A 34 -3.38 4.77 -0.15
C ALA A 34 -4.23 5.97 0.28
N ARG A 35 -3.67 6.90 1.05
CA ARG A 35 -4.32 8.19 1.40
C ARG A 35 -4.56 9.10 0.20
N HIS A 36 -3.85 8.91 -0.91
CA HIS A 36 -3.86 9.81 -2.06
C HIS A 36 -4.28 9.13 -3.36
N ILE A 37 -3.78 7.91 -3.62
CA ILE A 37 -3.93 7.19 -4.88
C ILE A 37 -4.44 5.76 -4.66
N ARG A 38 -4.85 5.07 -5.73
CA ARG A 38 -5.22 3.64 -5.61
C ARG A 38 -3.98 2.79 -5.38
N VAL A 39 -4.01 2.01 -4.30
CA VAL A 39 -2.94 1.08 -3.93
C VAL A 39 -3.49 -0.33 -3.79
N ILE A 40 -2.76 -1.31 -4.32
CA ILE A 40 -2.98 -2.74 -4.04
C ILE A 40 -1.74 -3.25 -3.30
N GLY A 41 -1.93 -3.65 -2.05
CA GLY A 41 -0.91 -4.37 -1.29
C GLY A 41 -0.99 -5.87 -1.56
N PHE A 42 0.16 -6.51 -1.73
CA PHE A 42 0.29 -7.95 -1.87
C PHE A 42 1.37 -8.47 -0.92
N ASP A 43 1.07 -9.56 -0.20
CA ASP A 43 2.05 -10.30 0.58
C ASP A 43 1.86 -11.80 0.32
N ILE A 44 2.97 -12.55 0.30
CA ILE A 44 2.95 -14.00 0.11
C ILE A 44 2.32 -14.72 1.32
N HIS A 45 2.36 -14.11 2.49
CA HIS A 45 1.86 -14.68 3.72
C HIS A 45 0.38 -14.31 3.93
N ALA A 46 -0.52 -15.17 3.45
CA ALA A 46 -1.97 -14.95 3.53
C ALA A 46 -2.47 -14.60 4.95
N GLY A 47 -1.87 -15.17 6.00
CA GLY A 47 -2.20 -14.84 7.39
C GLY A 47 -1.95 -13.37 7.77
N ARG A 48 -0.86 -12.76 7.28
CA ARG A 48 -0.54 -11.35 7.51
C ARG A 48 -1.55 -10.46 6.80
N VAL A 49 -1.90 -10.80 5.57
CA VAL A 49 -2.94 -10.09 4.80
C VAL A 49 -4.30 -10.16 5.53
N ALA A 50 -4.64 -11.31 6.12
CA ALA A 50 -5.87 -11.44 6.90
C ALA A 50 -5.89 -10.54 8.15
N GLN A 51 -4.77 -10.45 8.88
CA GLN A 51 -4.60 -9.54 10.02
C GLN A 51 -4.73 -8.07 9.59
N MET A 52 -4.04 -7.65 8.52
CA MET A 52 -4.12 -6.27 8.01
C MET A 52 -5.55 -5.89 7.59
N LYS A 53 -6.31 -6.83 6.99
CA LYS A 53 -7.73 -6.60 6.64
C LYS A 53 -8.62 -6.38 7.87
N GLN A 54 -8.17 -6.78 9.05
CA GLN A 54 -8.84 -6.53 10.33
C GLN A 54 -8.30 -5.28 11.04
N GLY A 55 -7.39 -4.53 10.40
CA GLY A 55 -6.73 -3.37 11.02
C GLY A 55 -5.61 -3.74 12.00
N ILE A 56 -5.13 -4.99 11.96
CA ILE A 56 -4.05 -5.46 12.83
C ILE A 56 -2.75 -5.43 12.02
N ASP A 57 -1.77 -4.63 12.46
CA ASP A 57 -0.41 -4.66 11.90
C ASP A 57 0.31 -5.94 12.34
N PRO A 58 0.68 -6.83 11.40
CA PRO A 58 1.38 -8.06 11.74
C PRO A 58 2.91 -7.90 11.85
N SER A 59 3.44 -6.70 11.60
CA SER A 59 4.86 -6.39 11.84
C SER A 59 5.13 -5.92 13.27
N GLU A 60 4.11 -5.42 13.99
CA GLU A 60 4.25 -4.73 15.30
C GLU A 60 5.17 -3.49 15.23
N GLU A 61 5.41 -2.96 14.03
CA GLU A 61 6.35 -1.86 13.80
C GLU A 61 5.64 -0.57 13.37
N LEU A 62 4.30 -0.59 13.23
CA LEU A 62 3.48 0.60 13.01
C LEU A 62 2.96 1.20 14.31
N GLU A 63 2.99 2.52 14.39
CA GLU A 63 2.24 3.27 15.39
C GLU A 63 0.73 3.13 15.14
N ALA A 64 -0.08 3.16 16.21
CA ALA A 64 -1.51 2.86 16.17
C ALA A 64 -2.32 3.80 15.25
N GLU A 65 -1.78 4.97 14.90
CA GLU A 65 -2.41 5.98 14.05
C GLU A 65 -2.10 5.89 12.54
N ALA A 66 -1.46 4.82 12.05
CA ALA A 66 -1.03 4.68 10.65
C ALA A 66 -2.16 4.44 9.62
#